data_AF-A0A210PZX9-F1
#
_entry.id   AF-A0A210PZX9-F1
#
_cell.length_a   1.000
_cell.length_b   1.000
_cell.length_c   1.000
_cell.angle_alpha   90.00
_cell.angle_beta   90.00
_cell.angle_gamma   90.00
#
_symmetry.space_group_name_H-M   'P 1'
#
loop_
_entity.id
_entity.type
_entity.pdbx_description
1 polymer ?
#
loop_
_entity_poly.entity_id
_entity_poly.type
_entity_poly.pdbx_seq_one_letter_code
_entity_poly.pdbx_strand_id
1 'polypeptide(L)'
;MLLLTECTRYWEYLLTVFLSLGNGDLKGMGRGGKRGELSWSEVREHNKRNDKWLVIEGQVYNITNWAGRHPGGSRVISHYAGQDATEAFRAFHNDLTTVKKFLSPIHVGPLEDHQKCSLDEDFQVLRQTAEKKGLFKPSYIFFLMVIAHVLVLDALAYLVMAYFGTGWVPYLVSLMCAATVQAQTGWIQHDFGHLSVLKNSTLDHIVQYFLMGMVKGASPHWWNHLHFQHHAKPNVIDKDPDVAMDKLFVVGEVMPVQVAKTRSKSMPFNLQHKYFFIIGPPLLFPVYFQFMLFRHIYTRRLYYIYFLWLTMMFRKSLVYLGNNDVLYRCLESHWFTWVTQSNHIPMNIDNDQALHWMKLQMNATCDIEKSFFNDWFTGHLNFQIEHHLFPTMPRHNLYKVAPLVQSLCKKHDIKYEIKPLWTAFKDIVRVWDPRGFVRVGDPRGYVRVWDPRGFVRVWYPGNLCQGVIFRDLCKGCGIQGVLSECDFQGFMSGCGIQGFMSGCGIQGFMSGYGIQGVLSGCGIQGFMSGCGIQGFLSGCDIQGFMSGCGIQGFLTGCGIQEFMSGCGIQGMSEALR
;
A
#
# COMPACT_ATOMS: atom_id res chain seq x y z
N MET A 1 47.72 7.43 -14.58
CA MET A 1 48.54 7.49 -13.35
C MET A 1 48.20 8.68 -12.45
N LEU A 2 47.58 9.77 -12.96
CA LEU A 2 47.00 10.88 -12.16
C LEU A 2 45.53 10.68 -11.71
N LEU A 3 44.91 9.53 -12.02
CA LEU A 3 43.50 9.20 -11.72
C LEU A 3 43.31 8.26 -10.52
N LEU A 4 44.41 7.70 -9.98
CA LEU A 4 44.37 6.97 -8.71
C LEU A 4 44.20 7.91 -7.51
N THR A 5 44.60 9.18 -7.65
CA THR A 5 44.57 10.22 -6.61
C THR A 5 43.19 10.82 -6.32
N GLU A 6 42.21 10.71 -7.23
CA GLU A 6 40.82 11.11 -6.94
C GLU A 6 39.94 9.94 -6.48
N CYS A 7 40.26 8.71 -6.91
CA CYS A 7 39.63 7.51 -6.38
C CYS A 7 39.96 7.37 -4.87
N THR A 8 41.19 7.70 -4.46
CA THR A 8 41.59 7.72 -3.04
C THR A 8 40.84 8.75 -2.20
N ARG A 9 40.33 9.87 -2.75
CA ARG A 9 39.53 10.83 -1.96
C ARG A 9 38.12 10.32 -1.61
N TYR A 10 37.55 9.43 -2.42
CA TYR A 10 36.27 8.79 -2.12
C TYR A 10 36.45 7.52 -1.26
N TRP A 11 37.56 6.81 -1.43
CA TRP A 11 38.01 5.81 -0.46
C TRP A 11 38.32 6.44 0.87
N GLU A 12 38.95 7.62 0.92
CA GLU A 12 39.06 8.44 2.11
C GLU A 12 37.71 8.97 2.54
N TYR A 13 36.70 9.24 1.72
CA TYR A 13 35.37 9.63 2.23
C TYR A 13 34.62 8.45 2.85
N LEU A 14 34.70 7.25 2.29
CA LEU A 14 34.09 6.04 2.86
C LEU A 14 34.89 5.50 4.05
N LEU A 15 36.22 5.49 3.99
CA LEU A 15 37.10 5.23 5.13
C LEU A 15 37.01 6.36 6.16
N THR A 16 36.87 7.63 5.80
CA THR A 16 36.70 8.73 6.78
C THR A 16 35.30 8.71 7.33
N VAL A 17 34.25 8.31 6.62
CA VAL A 17 32.96 8.02 7.26
C VAL A 17 33.12 6.83 8.20
N PHE A 18 33.77 5.73 7.81
CA PHE A 18 33.99 4.58 8.69
C PHE A 18 34.99 4.83 9.85
N LEU A 19 36.02 5.66 9.67
CA LEU A 19 37.11 5.96 10.61
C LEU A 19 36.85 7.24 11.42
N SER A 20 36.14 8.25 10.88
CA SER A 20 35.63 9.41 11.65
C SER A 20 34.53 8.99 12.61
N LEU A 21 33.70 8.02 12.22
CA LEU A 21 32.81 7.30 13.14
C LEU A 21 33.59 6.52 14.21
N GLY A 22 34.87 6.22 13.97
CA GLY A 22 35.75 5.51 14.89
C GLY A 22 36.43 6.36 15.95
N ASN A 23 36.72 7.66 15.71
CA ASN A 23 37.51 8.46 16.68
C ASN A 23 37.40 10.00 16.62
N GLY A 24 36.57 10.60 15.76
CA GLY A 24 36.72 12.03 15.42
C GLY A 24 35.74 13.04 16.02
N ASP A 25 34.43 12.78 15.98
CA ASP A 25 33.47 13.91 15.87
C ASP A 25 32.15 13.76 16.65
N LEU A 26 32.22 13.15 17.84
CA LEU A 26 31.10 13.09 18.79
C LEU A 26 30.92 14.39 19.60
N LYS A 27 31.82 15.38 19.46
CA LYS A 27 31.89 16.59 20.32
C LYS A 27 30.80 17.64 20.08
N GLY A 28 30.03 17.52 18.99
CA GLY A 28 28.94 18.47 18.65
C GLY A 28 27.52 17.90 18.77
N MET A 29 27.37 16.64 19.19
CA MET A 29 26.05 16.06 19.42
C MET A 29 25.56 16.59 20.77
N GLY A 30 24.57 17.50 20.74
CA GLY A 30 23.96 18.06 21.94
C GLY A 30 23.70 16.93 22.95
N ARG A 31 24.37 17.00 24.10
CA ARG A 31 24.17 16.03 25.18
C ARG A 31 22.69 16.07 25.53
N GLY A 32 21.95 15.02 25.18
CA GLY A 32 20.69 14.73 25.85
C GLY A 32 21.03 14.62 27.33
N GLY A 33 20.65 15.62 28.13
CA GLY A 33 20.74 15.48 29.57
C GLY A 33 19.95 14.23 29.92
N LYS A 34 20.55 13.31 30.70
CA LYS A 34 19.88 12.10 31.15
C LYS A 34 18.58 12.52 31.84
N ARG A 35 17.46 12.35 31.14
CA ARG A 35 16.15 12.62 31.69
C ARG A 35 15.74 11.44 32.56
N GLY A 36 14.76 11.68 33.43
CA GLY A 36 14.06 10.60 34.11
C GLY A 36 13.37 9.67 33.11
N GLU A 37 12.57 8.80 33.68
CA GLU A 37 11.65 7.93 32.96
C GLU A 37 10.75 8.75 32.01
N LEU A 38 10.59 8.28 30.75
CA LEU A 38 9.88 8.98 29.67
C LEU A 38 8.60 8.23 29.29
N SER A 39 7.53 8.97 28.97
CA SER A 39 6.24 8.40 28.58
C SER A 39 6.09 8.26 27.05
N TRP A 40 5.23 7.34 26.60
CA TRP A 40 4.89 7.21 25.17
C TRP A 40 4.23 8.47 24.59
N SER A 41 3.45 9.20 25.38
CA SER A 41 2.84 10.46 24.94
C SER A 41 3.91 11.51 24.61
N GLU A 42 4.95 11.64 25.43
CA GLU A 42 6.07 12.53 25.15
C GLU A 42 6.82 12.08 23.88
N VAL A 43 7.22 10.80 23.81
CA VAL A 43 7.99 10.29 22.66
C VAL A 43 7.27 10.49 21.32
N ARG A 44 5.95 10.32 21.29
CA ARG A 44 5.14 10.46 20.06
C ARG A 44 5.09 11.89 19.52
N GLU A 45 5.27 12.91 20.35
CA GLU A 45 5.33 14.31 19.90
C GLU A 45 6.62 14.62 19.13
N HIS A 46 7.70 13.88 19.42
CA HIS A 46 8.99 14.00 18.73
C HIS A 46 9.00 13.27 17.38
N ASN A 47 8.10 13.67 16.47
CA ASN A 47 7.89 13.08 15.14
C ASN A 47 8.07 14.06 13.96
N LYS A 48 8.64 15.24 14.19
CA LYS A 48 8.78 16.33 13.21
C LYS A 48 10.13 16.33 12.52
N ARG A 49 10.30 17.10 11.43
CA ARG A 49 11.57 17.13 10.66
C ARG A 49 12.78 17.57 11.49
N ASN A 50 12.59 18.50 12.41
CA ASN A 50 13.59 19.12 13.28
C ASN A 50 13.50 18.63 14.73
N ASP A 51 12.67 17.63 15.01
CA ASP A 51 12.52 17.04 16.34
C ASP A 51 12.05 15.59 16.23
N LYS A 52 12.99 14.66 16.40
CA LYS A 52 12.81 13.23 16.12
C LYS A 52 13.40 12.37 17.20
N TRP A 53 12.56 11.65 17.92
CA TRP A 53 12.99 10.61 18.83
C TRP A 53 12.49 9.26 18.35
N LEU A 54 13.15 8.17 18.75
CA LEU A 54 12.67 6.81 18.54
C LEU A 54 13.04 5.93 19.72
N VAL A 55 12.42 4.75 19.81
CA VAL A 55 12.68 3.77 20.87
C VAL A 55 13.43 2.57 20.30
N ILE A 56 14.48 2.12 20.99
CA ILE A 56 15.15 0.84 20.73
C ILE A 56 15.34 0.14 22.08
N GLU A 57 14.81 -1.08 22.22
CA GLU A 57 14.96 -1.91 23.42
C GLU A 57 14.50 -1.19 24.71
N GLY A 58 13.39 -0.45 24.64
CA GLY A 58 12.84 0.33 25.76
C GLY A 58 13.64 1.58 26.14
N GLN A 59 14.62 1.98 25.32
CA GLN A 59 15.42 3.19 25.51
C GLN A 59 15.10 4.22 24.44
N VAL A 60 15.00 5.49 24.85
CA VAL A 60 14.66 6.61 23.95
C VAL A 60 15.93 7.27 23.43
N TYR A 61 15.97 7.52 22.13
CA TYR A 61 17.10 8.14 21.44
C TYR A 61 16.67 9.34 20.60
N ASN A 62 17.36 10.47 20.76
CA ASN A 62 17.14 11.68 19.96
C ASN A 62 17.97 11.61 18.67
N ILE A 63 17.30 11.31 17.56
CA ILE A 63 17.93 11.13 16.25
C ILE A 63 17.92 12.42 15.40
N THR A 64 17.45 13.55 15.93
CA THR A 64 17.26 14.80 15.18
C THR A 64 18.49 15.20 14.36
N ASN A 65 19.66 15.27 15.02
CA ASN A 65 20.93 15.63 14.38
C ASN A 65 21.64 14.42 13.77
N TRP A 66 21.34 13.21 14.25
CA TRP A 66 21.96 11.98 13.78
C TRP A 66 21.42 11.53 12.43
N ALA A 67 20.14 11.77 12.14
CA ALA A 67 19.48 11.30 10.92
C ALA A 67 20.22 11.73 9.65
N GLY A 68 20.82 12.93 9.62
CA GLY A 68 21.61 13.40 8.46
C GLY A 68 22.93 12.64 8.23
N ARG A 69 23.46 11.98 9.26
CA ARG A 69 24.72 11.23 9.25
C ARG A 69 24.51 9.71 9.18
N HIS A 70 23.26 9.26 9.32
CA HIS A 70 22.92 7.84 9.32
C HIS A 70 23.32 7.18 7.97
N PRO A 71 24.13 6.11 7.96
CA PRO A 71 24.61 5.47 6.74
C PRO A 71 23.49 4.96 5.81
N GLY A 72 22.38 4.48 6.37
CA GLY A 72 21.19 4.09 5.59
C GLY A 72 20.41 5.26 4.98
N GLY A 73 20.79 6.50 5.31
CA GLY A 73 20.13 7.73 4.90
C GLY A 73 19.17 8.29 5.95
N SER A 74 18.83 9.57 5.78
CA SER A 74 18.00 10.30 6.74
C SER A 74 16.53 9.94 6.71
N ARG A 75 15.99 9.57 5.53
CA ARG A 75 14.58 9.20 5.39
C ARG A 75 14.25 7.91 6.13
N VAL A 76 15.01 6.84 5.90
CA VAL A 76 14.73 5.51 6.48
C VAL A 76 14.66 5.52 8.00
N ILE A 77 15.61 6.18 8.67
CA ILE A 77 15.59 6.30 10.14
C ILE A 77 14.47 7.22 10.62
N SER A 78 14.12 8.26 9.86
CA SER A 78 13.03 9.18 10.21
C SER A 78 11.65 8.54 10.09
N HIS A 79 11.52 7.42 9.36
CA HIS A 79 10.25 6.70 9.26
C HIS A 79 9.73 6.19 10.61
N TYR A 80 10.63 6.01 11.57
CA TYR A 80 10.34 5.55 12.93
C TYR A 80 10.34 6.69 13.97
N ALA A 81 10.36 7.96 13.54
CA ALA A 81 10.25 9.08 14.48
C ALA A 81 8.91 8.99 15.25
N GLY A 82 8.98 9.04 16.58
CA GLY A 82 7.87 8.84 17.51
C GLY A 82 7.41 7.39 17.68
N GLN A 83 8.19 6.39 17.24
CA GLN A 83 7.80 4.97 17.24
C GLN A 83 8.89 4.05 17.83
N ASP A 84 8.51 2.80 18.09
CA ASP A 84 9.45 1.71 18.39
C ASP A 84 10.11 1.22 17.10
N ALA A 85 11.45 1.27 17.07
CA ALA A 85 12.29 0.86 15.96
C ALA A 85 13.12 -0.39 16.29
N THR A 86 12.84 -1.11 17.38
CA THR A 86 13.68 -2.20 17.90
C THR A 86 13.92 -3.31 16.87
N GLU A 87 12.85 -3.83 16.28
CA GLU A 87 12.96 -4.92 15.31
C GLU A 87 13.50 -4.44 13.96
N ALA A 88 13.17 -3.21 13.54
CA ALA A 88 13.79 -2.60 12.36
C ALA A 88 15.30 -2.42 12.56
N PHE A 89 15.72 -1.94 13.73
CA PHE A 89 17.14 -1.81 14.09
C PHE A 89 17.86 -3.16 14.01
N ARG A 90 17.24 -4.25 14.47
CA ARG A 90 17.82 -5.60 14.35
C ARG A 90 17.79 -6.13 12.92
N ALA A 91 16.75 -5.82 12.15
CA ALA A 91 16.60 -6.29 10.77
C ALA A 91 17.69 -5.73 9.84
N PHE A 92 18.07 -4.46 10.00
CA PHE A 92 19.01 -3.80 9.08
C PHE A 92 20.49 -3.85 9.51
N HIS A 93 20.80 -4.16 10.77
CA HIS A 93 22.17 -4.10 11.28
C HIS A 93 22.74 -5.49 11.59
N ASN A 94 23.66 -5.96 10.73
CA ASN A 94 24.35 -7.24 10.91
C ASN A 94 25.33 -7.24 12.11
N ASP A 95 25.94 -6.10 12.43
CA ASP A 95 26.87 -5.96 13.57
C ASP A 95 26.30 -5.00 14.63
N LEU A 96 25.43 -5.53 15.47
CA LEU A 96 24.84 -4.79 16.58
C LEU A 96 25.89 -4.29 17.58
N THR A 97 27.02 -4.97 17.73
CA THR A 97 28.09 -4.58 18.66
C THR A 97 28.72 -3.26 18.24
N THR A 98 29.02 -3.11 16.95
CA THR A 98 29.57 -1.88 16.40
C THR A 98 28.52 -0.77 16.40
N VAL A 99 27.29 -1.07 15.96
CA VAL A 99 26.25 -0.04 15.80
C VAL A 99 25.80 0.54 17.15
N LYS A 100 25.73 -0.28 18.22
CA LYS A 100 25.35 0.18 19.57
C LYS A 100 26.30 1.26 20.12
N LYS A 101 27.54 1.37 19.64
CA LYS A 101 28.48 2.44 20.04
C LYS A 101 27.98 3.84 19.64
N PHE A 102 27.21 3.95 18.56
CA PHE A 102 26.63 5.22 18.09
C PHE A 102 25.37 5.64 18.86
N LEU A 103 24.80 4.74 19.68
CA LEU A 103 23.58 5.02 20.44
C LEU A 103 23.84 5.84 21.70
N SER A 104 25.00 5.65 22.35
CA SER A 104 25.32 6.32 23.62
C SER A 104 25.29 7.86 23.54
N PRO A 105 25.84 8.51 22.50
CA PRO A 105 25.81 9.98 22.39
C PRO A 105 24.42 10.59 22.18
N ILE A 106 23.45 9.78 21.70
CA ILE A 106 22.09 10.22 21.35
C ILE A 106 21.02 9.68 22.29
N HIS A 107 21.43 9.00 23.38
CA HIS A 107 20.53 8.46 24.39
C HIS A 107 19.92 9.58 25.24
N VAL A 108 18.62 9.49 25.50
CA VAL A 108 17.87 10.47 26.29
C VAL A 108 17.52 9.92 27.67
N GLY A 109 16.94 8.72 27.71
CA GLY A 109 16.45 8.10 28.93
C GLY A 109 15.68 6.79 28.67
N PRO A 110 15.30 6.06 29.73
CA PRO A 110 14.46 4.88 29.64
C PRO A 110 12.98 5.25 29.42
N LEU A 111 12.21 4.32 28.85
CA LEU A 111 10.76 4.45 28.68
C LEU A 111 10.02 3.80 29.88
N GLU A 112 9.09 4.54 30.49
CA GLU A 112 8.32 4.16 31.70
C GLU A 112 7.54 2.85 31.54
N ASP A 113 6.82 2.72 30.43
CA ASP A 113 5.91 1.61 30.17
C ASP A 113 6.30 0.88 28.88
N HIS A 114 7.50 0.29 28.89
CA HIS A 114 7.92 -0.59 27.81
C HIS A 114 7.32 -2.00 27.98
N GLN A 115 6.00 -2.11 27.86
CA GLN A 115 5.36 -3.42 27.77
C GLN A 115 5.57 -3.99 26.36
N LYS A 116 6.45 -4.98 26.23
CA LYS A 116 6.59 -5.74 24.98
C LYS A 116 5.31 -6.54 24.76
N CYS A 117 4.72 -6.42 23.57
CA CYS A 117 3.59 -7.26 23.23
C CYS A 117 4.06 -8.71 23.02
N SER A 118 3.21 -9.68 23.36
CA SER A 118 3.53 -11.11 23.26
C SER A 118 4.02 -11.54 21.88
N LEU A 119 3.52 -10.88 20.82
CA LEU A 119 3.95 -11.10 19.45
C LEU A 119 5.43 -10.73 19.23
N ASP A 120 5.87 -9.58 19.74
CA ASP A 120 7.26 -9.14 19.58
C ASP A 120 8.22 -10.06 20.34
N GLU A 121 7.82 -10.53 21.51
CA GLU A 121 8.61 -11.49 22.30
C GLU A 121 8.76 -12.82 21.56
N ASP A 122 7.67 -13.37 21.04
CA ASP A 122 7.72 -14.62 20.27
C ASP A 122 8.47 -14.44 18.94
N PHE A 123 8.37 -13.28 18.29
CA PHE A 123 9.15 -12.96 17.10
C PHE A 123 10.66 -12.91 17.42
N GLN A 124 11.04 -12.36 18.57
CA GLN A 124 12.44 -12.39 19.04
C GLN A 124 12.92 -13.82 19.28
N VAL A 125 12.09 -14.68 19.87
CA VAL A 125 12.41 -16.11 20.05
C VAL A 125 12.57 -16.81 18.69
N LEU A 126 11.71 -16.51 17.72
CA LEU A 126 11.82 -17.04 16.36
C LEU A 126 13.15 -16.61 15.72
N ARG A 127 13.51 -15.32 15.81
CA ARG A 127 14.78 -14.81 15.28
C ARG A 127 15.99 -15.51 15.91
N GLN A 128 16.02 -15.61 17.24
CA GLN A 128 17.09 -16.33 17.96
C GLN A 128 17.18 -17.79 17.54
N THR A 129 16.03 -18.44 17.29
CA THR A 129 15.97 -19.80 16.78
C THR A 129 16.57 -19.90 15.37
N ALA A 130 16.26 -18.95 14.49
CA ALA A 130 16.82 -18.88 13.13
C ALA A 130 18.35 -18.64 13.15
N GLU A 131 18.83 -17.77 14.04
CA GLU A 131 20.27 -17.54 14.29
C GLU A 131 20.96 -18.82 14.78
N LYS A 132 20.38 -19.51 15.79
CA LYS A 132 20.91 -20.78 16.32
C LYS A 132 20.96 -21.89 15.27
N LYS A 133 19.96 -21.94 14.38
CA LYS A 133 19.93 -22.86 13.23
C LYS A 133 20.91 -22.49 12.12
N GLY A 134 21.60 -21.35 12.23
CA GLY A 134 22.56 -20.88 11.23
C GLY A 134 21.91 -20.41 9.93
N LEU A 135 20.63 -20.02 9.95
CA LEU A 135 19.90 -19.62 8.72
C LEU A 135 20.42 -18.31 8.12
N PHE A 136 21.11 -17.49 8.90
CA PHE A 136 21.81 -16.28 8.42
C PHE A 136 23.18 -16.57 7.81
N LYS A 137 23.64 -17.83 7.79
CA LYS A 137 24.93 -18.20 7.18
C LYS A 137 24.76 -18.48 5.69
N PRO A 138 25.51 -17.79 4.81
CA PRO A 138 25.40 -17.99 3.37
C PRO A 138 26.14 -19.24 2.90
N SER A 139 25.55 -19.97 1.94
CA SER A 139 26.25 -20.95 1.12
C SER A 139 26.97 -20.25 -0.04
N TYR A 140 28.29 -20.14 0.02
CA TYR A 140 29.08 -19.55 -1.05
C TYR A 140 29.00 -20.34 -2.36
N ILE A 141 28.86 -21.68 -2.29
CA ILE A 141 28.70 -22.52 -3.47
C ILE A 141 27.39 -22.18 -4.19
N PHE A 142 26.31 -21.95 -3.45
CA PHE A 142 25.04 -21.52 -4.04
C PHE A 142 25.21 -20.21 -4.83
N PHE A 143 25.79 -19.18 -4.20
CA PHE A 143 25.99 -17.89 -4.88
C PHE A 143 26.99 -17.96 -6.03
N LEU A 144 28.04 -18.79 -5.91
CA LEU A 144 28.98 -19.05 -7.00
C LEU A 144 28.27 -19.68 -8.20
N MET A 145 27.41 -20.68 -7.98
CA MET A 145 26.64 -21.31 -9.06
C MET A 145 25.66 -20.34 -9.73
N VAL A 146 25.01 -19.47 -8.95
CA VAL A 146 24.10 -18.46 -9.48
C VAL A 146 24.85 -17.41 -10.32
N ILE A 147 26.03 -16.96 -9.87
CA ILE A 147 26.89 -16.04 -10.64
C ILE A 147 27.40 -16.74 -11.91
N ALA A 148 27.86 -17.99 -11.81
CA ALA A 148 28.31 -18.77 -12.96
C ALA A 148 27.20 -18.95 -14.00
N HIS A 149 25.96 -19.24 -13.56
CA HIS A 149 24.78 -19.31 -14.43
C HIS A 149 24.57 -18.01 -15.22
N VAL A 150 24.67 -16.85 -14.57
CA VAL A 150 24.58 -15.55 -15.24
C VAL A 150 25.70 -15.36 -16.26
N LEU A 151 26.95 -15.63 -15.89
CA LEU A 151 28.10 -15.47 -16.79
C LEU A 151 28.03 -16.40 -18.00
N VAL A 152 27.57 -17.64 -17.82
CA VAL A 152 27.38 -18.62 -18.89
C VAL A 152 26.29 -18.15 -19.86
N LEU A 153 25.14 -17.69 -19.36
CA LEU A 153 24.07 -17.16 -20.23
C LEU A 153 24.50 -15.88 -20.97
N ASP A 154 25.28 -15.03 -20.34
CA ASP A 154 25.78 -13.80 -20.95
C ASP A 154 26.77 -14.11 -22.09
N ALA A 155 27.70 -15.04 -21.86
CA ALA A 155 28.61 -15.53 -22.89
C ALA A 155 27.84 -16.24 -24.03
N LEU A 156 26.84 -17.05 -23.69
CA LEU A 156 26.01 -17.75 -24.67
C LEU A 156 25.26 -16.76 -25.58
N ALA A 157 24.71 -15.67 -25.03
CA ALA A 157 24.04 -14.64 -25.81
C ALA A 157 24.98 -14.03 -26.89
N TYR A 158 26.24 -13.80 -26.54
CA TYR A 158 27.25 -13.33 -27.49
C TYR A 158 27.63 -14.40 -28.52
N LEU A 159 27.96 -15.62 -28.06
CA LEU A 159 28.43 -16.70 -28.92
C LEU A 159 27.38 -17.12 -29.97
N VAL A 160 26.09 -17.10 -29.60
CA VAL A 160 25.00 -17.40 -30.52
C VAL A 160 24.96 -16.40 -31.68
N MET A 161 25.05 -15.10 -31.40
CA MET A 161 25.09 -14.07 -32.43
C MET A 161 26.36 -14.14 -33.27
N ALA A 162 27.50 -14.38 -32.63
CA ALA A 162 28.80 -14.42 -33.28
C ALA A 162 28.94 -15.60 -34.25
N TYR A 163 28.39 -16.77 -33.90
CA TYR A 163 28.54 -17.99 -34.70
C TYR A 163 27.40 -18.20 -35.72
N PHE A 164 26.16 -17.91 -35.33
CA PHE A 164 24.98 -18.15 -36.18
C PHE A 164 24.49 -16.89 -36.92
N GLY A 165 25.14 -15.74 -36.72
CA GLY A 165 24.84 -14.48 -37.39
C GLY A 165 23.62 -13.75 -36.82
N THR A 166 23.19 -12.69 -37.49
CA THR A 166 22.15 -11.74 -37.04
C THR A 166 20.72 -12.13 -37.48
N GLY A 167 20.50 -13.39 -37.85
CA GLY A 167 19.18 -13.90 -38.20
C GLY A 167 18.19 -13.83 -37.03
N TRP A 168 16.89 -13.90 -37.33
CA TRP A 168 15.84 -13.73 -36.30
C TRP A 168 15.89 -14.81 -35.21
N VAL A 169 16.27 -16.06 -35.52
CA VAL A 169 16.37 -17.14 -34.51
C VAL A 169 17.53 -16.90 -33.54
N PRO A 170 18.81 -16.74 -33.99
CA PRO A 170 19.91 -16.37 -33.10
C PRO A 170 19.60 -15.12 -32.26
N TYR A 171 19.01 -14.10 -32.90
CA TYR A 171 18.62 -12.88 -32.22
C TYR A 171 17.63 -13.13 -31.08
N LEU A 172 16.55 -13.91 -31.29
CA LEU A 172 15.59 -14.24 -30.25
C LEU A 172 16.22 -15.06 -29.10
N VAL A 173 17.10 -16.01 -29.41
CA VAL A 173 17.79 -16.81 -28.38
C VAL A 173 18.68 -15.91 -27.52
N SER A 174 19.49 -15.05 -28.14
CA SER A 174 20.35 -14.10 -27.44
C SER A 174 19.56 -13.08 -26.63
N LEU A 175 18.45 -12.59 -27.19
CA LEU A 175 17.50 -11.71 -26.52
C LEU A 175 16.97 -12.34 -25.21
N MET A 176 16.51 -13.59 -25.26
CA MET A 176 16.00 -14.30 -24.09
C MET A 176 17.11 -14.59 -23.05
N CYS A 177 18.31 -14.95 -23.51
CA CYS A 177 19.46 -15.13 -22.63
C CYS A 177 19.80 -13.82 -21.90
N ALA A 178 19.87 -12.69 -22.60
CA ALA A 178 20.16 -11.41 -21.97
C ALA A 178 19.05 -10.89 -21.07
N ALA A 179 17.78 -11.06 -21.44
CA ALA A 179 16.67 -10.74 -20.54
C ALA A 179 16.77 -11.54 -19.22
N THR A 180 17.11 -12.83 -19.33
CA THR A 180 17.34 -13.71 -18.17
C THR A 180 18.54 -13.24 -17.34
N VAL A 181 19.67 -12.91 -17.98
CA VAL A 181 20.86 -12.33 -17.32
C VAL A 181 20.50 -11.08 -16.54
N GLN A 182 19.72 -10.15 -17.12
CA GLN A 182 19.35 -8.89 -16.46
C GLN A 182 18.41 -9.10 -15.26
N ALA A 183 17.42 -10.00 -15.39
CA ALA A 183 16.51 -10.37 -14.31
C ALA A 183 17.29 -11.03 -13.16
N GLN A 184 18.05 -12.09 -13.46
CA GLN A 184 18.83 -12.83 -12.47
C GLN A 184 19.91 -11.96 -11.79
N THR A 185 20.60 -11.10 -12.56
CA THR A 185 21.53 -10.10 -11.99
C THR A 185 20.82 -9.16 -11.02
N GLY A 186 19.57 -8.79 -11.31
CA GLY A 186 18.72 -7.99 -10.41
C GLY A 186 18.47 -8.66 -9.06
N TRP A 187 18.28 -9.98 -9.05
CA TRP A 187 18.11 -10.77 -7.83
C TRP A 187 19.42 -10.93 -7.05
N ILE A 188 20.51 -11.23 -7.75
CA ILE A 188 21.83 -11.41 -7.11
C ILE A 188 22.31 -10.10 -6.48
N GLN A 189 22.24 -8.98 -7.22
CA GLN A 189 22.65 -7.69 -6.66
C GLN A 189 21.79 -7.30 -5.44
N HIS A 190 20.53 -7.74 -5.40
CA HIS A 190 19.64 -7.51 -4.26
C HIS A 190 20.15 -8.24 -3.02
N ASP A 191 20.57 -9.51 -3.15
CA ASP A 191 21.20 -10.26 -2.06
C ASP A 191 22.46 -9.55 -1.51
N PHE A 192 23.33 -9.08 -2.40
CA PHE A 192 24.53 -8.31 -2.01
C PHE A 192 24.16 -6.95 -1.40
N GLY A 193 23.10 -6.29 -1.87
CA GLY A 193 22.59 -5.04 -1.32
C GLY A 193 22.05 -5.18 0.10
N HIS A 194 21.57 -6.36 0.45
CA HIS A 194 21.17 -6.73 1.81
C HIS A 194 22.32 -7.18 2.71
N LEU A 195 23.56 -7.20 2.19
CA LEU A 195 24.73 -7.66 2.94
C LEU A 195 24.54 -9.10 3.46
N SER A 196 23.85 -9.94 2.69
CA SER A 196 23.49 -11.31 3.08
C SER A 196 24.43 -12.37 2.50
N VAL A 197 25.46 -11.98 1.74
CA VAL A 197 26.29 -12.93 0.99
C VAL A 197 27.69 -13.07 1.55
N LEU A 198 28.41 -11.98 1.81
CA LEU A 198 29.78 -12.03 2.32
C LEU A 198 29.83 -11.65 3.80
N LYS A 199 30.92 -12.05 4.47
CA LYS A 199 31.15 -11.65 5.87
C LYS A 199 31.50 -10.17 6.03
N ASN A 200 32.05 -9.57 4.98
CA ASN A 200 32.50 -8.18 4.99
C ASN A 200 31.55 -7.35 4.10
N SER A 201 30.82 -6.43 4.72
CA SER A 201 29.87 -5.55 4.03
C SER A 201 30.51 -4.69 2.93
N THR A 202 31.79 -4.37 3.07
CA THR A 202 32.53 -3.65 2.02
C THR A 202 32.68 -4.52 0.77
N LEU A 203 32.96 -5.82 0.94
CA LEU A 203 33.04 -6.74 -0.18
C LEU A 203 31.67 -6.97 -0.82
N ASP A 204 30.60 -7.09 -0.01
CA ASP A 204 29.23 -7.18 -0.55
C ASP A 204 28.92 -5.97 -1.43
N HIS A 205 29.23 -4.77 -0.95
CA HIS A 205 29.05 -3.56 -1.75
C HIS A 205 29.91 -3.58 -3.01
N ILE A 206 31.19 -3.94 -2.96
CA ILE A 206 32.03 -4.01 -4.17
C ILE A 206 31.40 -4.91 -5.23
N VAL A 207 30.93 -6.10 -4.84
CA VAL A 207 30.26 -7.03 -5.77
C VAL A 207 28.93 -6.45 -6.25
N GLN A 208 28.14 -5.83 -5.37
CA GLN A 208 26.92 -5.13 -5.76
C GLN A 208 27.18 -4.03 -6.79
N TYR A 209 28.22 -3.22 -6.60
CA TYR A 209 28.61 -2.15 -7.52
C TYR A 209 29.02 -2.69 -8.89
N PHE A 210 29.73 -3.81 -8.92
CA PHE A 210 30.06 -4.50 -10.16
C PHE A 210 28.80 -4.99 -10.89
N LEU A 211 27.93 -5.76 -10.21
CA LEU A 211 26.72 -6.32 -10.81
C LEU A 211 25.72 -5.24 -11.23
N MET A 212 25.43 -4.29 -10.34
CA MET A 212 24.45 -3.24 -10.59
C MET A 212 24.97 -2.21 -11.60
N GLY A 213 26.24 -1.84 -11.51
CA GLY A 213 26.87 -0.85 -12.40
C GLY A 213 27.18 -1.42 -13.78
N MET A 214 28.11 -2.38 -13.87
CA MET A 214 28.65 -2.85 -15.15
C MET A 214 27.75 -3.84 -15.89
N VAL A 215 27.00 -4.67 -15.15
CA VAL A 215 26.14 -5.69 -15.79
C VAL A 215 24.74 -5.15 -16.02
N LYS A 216 24.14 -4.52 -15.02
CA LYS A 216 22.75 -4.03 -15.07
C LYS A 216 22.60 -2.59 -15.58
N GLY A 217 23.65 -1.77 -15.49
CA GLY A 217 23.60 -0.37 -15.91
C GLY A 217 22.68 0.47 -15.02
N ALA A 218 22.79 0.31 -13.70
CA ALA A 218 21.99 0.99 -12.69
C ALA A 218 22.87 1.46 -11.50
N SER A 219 22.30 2.27 -10.61
CA SER A 219 23.01 2.81 -9.43
C SER A 219 22.66 1.99 -8.20
N PRO A 220 23.62 1.27 -7.58
CA PRO A 220 23.37 0.56 -6.32
C PRO A 220 23.11 1.54 -5.18
N HIS A 221 23.72 2.74 -5.19
CA HIS A 221 23.41 3.78 -4.20
C HIS A 221 21.96 4.24 -4.30
N TRP A 222 21.46 4.54 -5.51
CA TRP A 222 20.07 4.95 -5.70
C TRP A 222 19.10 3.84 -5.28
N TRP A 223 19.37 2.62 -5.74
CA TRP A 223 18.55 1.46 -5.45
C TRP A 223 18.51 1.14 -3.95
N ASN A 224 19.66 1.02 -3.28
CA ASN A 224 19.74 0.78 -1.83
C ASN A 224 18.96 1.84 -1.05
N HIS A 225 19.07 3.12 -1.43
CA HIS A 225 18.38 4.20 -0.74
C HIS A 225 16.85 4.06 -0.79
N LEU A 226 16.29 3.65 -1.93
CA LEU A 226 14.85 3.42 -2.08
C LEU A 226 14.44 2.10 -1.41
N HIS A 227 15.18 1.04 -1.68
CA HIS A 227 14.90 -0.32 -1.23
C HIS A 227 14.90 -0.45 0.29
N PHE A 228 15.82 0.23 0.99
CA PHE A 228 15.81 0.25 2.46
C PHE A 228 14.60 0.97 3.04
N GLN A 229 14.07 2.00 2.35
CA GLN A 229 12.83 2.66 2.78
C GLN A 229 11.63 1.73 2.59
N HIS A 230 11.57 1.01 1.47
CA HIS A 230 10.55 0.01 1.21
C HIS A 230 10.55 -1.07 2.30
N HIS A 231 11.69 -1.70 2.61
CA HIS A 231 11.75 -2.68 3.70
C HIS A 231 11.44 -2.10 5.08
N ALA A 232 11.76 -0.83 5.32
CA ALA A 232 11.53 -0.21 6.61
C ALA A 232 10.04 0.02 6.88
N LYS A 233 9.25 0.40 5.87
CA LYS A 233 7.82 0.72 5.99
C LYS A 233 7.08 0.35 4.69
N PRO A 234 6.99 -0.93 4.31
CA PRO A 234 6.42 -1.32 3.01
C PRO A 234 4.92 -0.98 2.95
N ASN A 235 4.43 -0.61 1.78
CA ASN A 235 3.05 -0.20 1.50
C ASN A 235 2.51 0.94 2.39
N VAL A 236 3.38 1.68 3.07
CA VAL A 236 2.98 2.85 3.85
C VAL A 236 3.08 4.10 2.98
N ILE A 237 1.94 4.76 2.79
CA ILE A 237 1.83 6.00 2.01
C ILE A 237 2.83 7.04 2.56
N ASP A 238 3.50 7.78 1.66
CA ASP A 238 4.57 8.76 1.90
C ASP A 238 5.91 8.21 2.44
N LYS A 239 5.96 6.95 2.89
CA LYS A 239 7.19 6.33 3.43
C LYS A 239 7.81 5.31 2.50
N ASP A 240 6.99 4.51 1.83
CA ASP A 240 7.44 3.55 0.84
C ASP A 240 7.53 4.18 -0.56
N PRO A 241 8.73 4.27 -1.17
CA PRO A 241 8.88 4.77 -2.52
C PRO A 241 8.22 3.90 -3.60
N ASP A 242 7.97 2.62 -3.33
CA ASP A 242 7.45 1.67 -4.33
C ASP A 242 5.95 1.88 -4.59
N VAL A 243 5.22 2.41 -3.60
CA VAL A 243 3.81 2.82 -3.75
C VAL A 243 3.66 4.33 -4.00
N ALA A 244 4.76 5.09 -4.09
CA ALA A 244 4.74 6.53 -4.39
C ALA A 244 4.51 6.78 -5.89
N MET A 245 3.38 6.29 -6.40
CA MET A 245 3.01 6.27 -7.82
C MET A 245 1.87 7.24 -8.17
N ASP A 246 1.34 7.97 -7.18
CA ASP A 246 0.14 8.82 -7.21
C ASP A 246 0.10 9.87 -8.35
N LYS A 247 1.25 10.19 -8.96
CA LYS A 247 1.32 11.02 -10.17
C LYS A 247 0.84 10.31 -11.44
N LEU A 248 0.98 9.00 -11.51
CA LEU A 248 0.64 8.16 -12.67
C LEU A 248 -0.47 7.15 -12.37
N PHE A 249 -0.46 6.56 -11.18
CA PHE A 249 -1.30 5.45 -10.78
C PHE A 249 -1.81 5.65 -9.36
N VAL A 250 -3.02 5.16 -9.09
CA VAL A 250 -3.54 5.06 -7.71
C VAL A 250 -3.82 3.59 -7.40
N VAL A 251 -3.28 3.13 -6.27
CA VAL A 251 -3.31 1.73 -5.81
C VAL A 251 -3.86 1.62 -4.39
N GLY A 252 -4.33 0.43 -4.01
CA GLY A 252 -5.03 0.22 -2.74
C GLY A 252 -6.39 0.93 -2.67
N GLU A 253 -6.90 1.09 -1.46
CA GLU A 253 -8.21 1.72 -1.19
C GLU A 253 -8.07 3.19 -0.77
N VAL A 254 -6.99 3.50 -0.07
CA VAL A 254 -6.78 4.81 0.58
C VAL A 254 -6.27 5.87 -0.40
N MET A 255 -5.33 5.53 -1.27
CA MET A 255 -4.71 6.48 -2.19
C MET A 255 -5.69 7.08 -3.22
N PRO A 256 -6.59 6.31 -3.89
CA PRO A 256 -7.59 6.88 -4.78
C PRO A 256 -8.49 7.91 -4.07
N VAL A 257 -8.86 7.64 -2.82
CA VAL A 257 -9.66 8.54 -1.97
C VAL A 257 -8.90 9.83 -1.67
N GLN A 258 -7.62 9.75 -1.29
CA GLN A 258 -6.79 10.92 -1.00
C GLN A 258 -6.59 11.81 -2.23
N VAL A 259 -6.29 11.21 -3.38
CA VAL A 259 -6.10 11.94 -4.65
C VAL A 259 -7.40 12.61 -5.10
N ALA A 260 -8.55 11.95 -4.94
CA ALA A 260 -9.85 12.54 -5.24
C ALA A 260 -10.15 13.77 -4.36
N LYS A 261 -9.84 13.69 -3.05
CA LYS A 261 -10.04 14.82 -2.11
C LYS A 261 -9.17 16.03 -2.44
N THR A 262 -7.92 15.82 -2.86
CA THR A 262 -7.00 16.91 -3.23
C THR A 262 -7.32 17.53 -4.60
N ARG A 263 -8.28 16.97 -5.34
CA ARG A 263 -8.65 17.40 -6.71
C ARG A 263 -7.47 17.43 -7.68
N SER A 264 -6.49 16.55 -7.45
CA SER A 264 -5.34 16.41 -8.33
C SER A 264 -5.78 16.04 -9.74
N LYS A 265 -5.26 16.74 -10.74
CA LYS A 265 -5.54 16.51 -12.17
C LYS A 265 -4.37 15.88 -12.91
N SER A 266 -3.44 15.24 -12.20
CA SER A 266 -2.20 14.73 -12.79
C SER A 266 -2.44 13.75 -13.94
N MET A 267 -3.38 12.80 -13.77
CA MET A 267 -3.72 11.78 -14.77
C MET A 267 -5.20 11.40 -14.72
N PRO A 268 -5.77 10.87 -15.83
CA PRO A 268 -7.14 10.33 -15.84
C PRO A 268 -7.18 8.94 -15.17
N PHE A 269 -7.17 8.88 -13.84
CA PHE A 269 -7.06 7.63 -13.07
C PHE A 269 -8.17 6.61 -13.35
N ASN A 270 -9.36 7.04 -13.78
CA ASN A 270 -10.43 6.15 -14.22
C ASN A 270 -10.04 5.30 -15.46
N LEU A 271 -9.05 5.74 -16.22
CA LEU A 271 -8.50 5.04 -17.39
C LEU A 271 -7.18 4.32 -17.08
N GLN A 272 -6.72 4.26 -15.83
CA GLN A 272 -5.42 3.66 -15.49
C GLN A 272 -5.28 2.21 -15.95
N HIS A 273 -6.37 1.46 -15.97
CA HIS A 273 -6.45 0.11 -16.51
C HIS A 273 -6.05 0.00 -17.99
N LYS A 274 -6.25 1.05 -18.78
CA LYS A 274 -5.90 1.09 -20.20
C LYS A 274 -4.44 1.45 -20.41
N TYR A 275 -3.94 2.44 -19.68
CA TYR A 275 -2.59 2.95 -19.90
C TYR A 275 -1.54 2.24 -19.05
N PHE A 276 -1.89 1.55 -17.95
CA PHE A 276 -0.93 0.81 -17.11
C PHE A 276 -0.10 -0.18 -17.93
N PHE A 277 -0.74 -0.99 -18.79
CA PHE A 277 -0.04 -1.98 -19.62
C PHE A 277 0.77 -1.37 -20.76
N ILE A 278 0.62 -0.07 -21.02
CA ILE A 278 1.38 0.66 -22.04
C ILE A 278 2.56 1.38 -21.39
N ILE A 279 2.34 2.01 -20.22
CA ILE A 279 3.34 2.89 -19.59
C ILE A 279 4.05 2.27 -18.39
N GLY A 280 3.38 1.42 -17.60
CA GLY A 280 3.92 0.88 -16.36
C GLY A 280 5.05 -0.10 -16.65
N PRO A 281 4.77 -1.40 -16.83
CA PRO A 281 5.82 -2.36 -17.07
C PRO A 281 6.66 -2.11 -18.34
N PRO A 282 6.12 -1.74 -19.51
CA PRO A 282 6.97 -1.56 -20.70
C PRO A 282 7.99 -0.42 -20.57
N LEU A 283 7.69 0.66 -19.83
CA LEU A 283 8.57 1.84 -19.78
C LEU A 283 9.32 1.99 -18.45
N LEU A 284 9.07 1.15 -17.45
CA LEU A 284 9.71 1.24 -16.13
C LEU A 284 11.25 1.20 -16.24
N PHE A 285 11.83 0.17 -16.86
CA PHE A 285 13.30 0.10 -17.04
C PHE A 285 13.84 0.94 -18.19
N PRO A 286 13.26 0.90 -19.41
CA PRO A 286 13.81 1.65 -20.55
C PRO A 286 13.76 3.16 -20.37
N VAL A 287 12.76 3.70 -19.67
CA VAL A 287 12.53 5.15 -19.55
C VAL A 287 12.66 5.62 -18.11
N TYR A 288 11.78 5.18 -17.21
CA TYR A 288 11.69 5.76 -15.87
C TYR A 288 12.97 5.54 -15.05
N PHE A 289 13.51 4.31 -15.01
CA PHE A 289 14.74 4.01 -14.29
C PHE A 289 15.96 4.66 -14.92
N GLN A 290 16.04 4.77 -16.25
CA GLN A 290 17.13 5.51 -16.89
C GLN A 290 17.09 7.00 -16.53
N PHE A 291 15.91 7.62 -16.59
CA PHE A 291 15.72 9.01 -16.17
C PHE A 291 16.12 9.21 -14.71
N MET A 292 15.64 8.35 -13.81
CA MET A 292 15.95 8.44 -12.38
C MET A 292 17.42 8.18 -12.08
N LEU A 293 18.07 7.25 -12.80
CA LEU A 293 19.50 7.00 -12.74
C LEU A 293 20.29 8.27 -13.07
N PHE A 294 20.06 8.86 -14.25
CA PHE A 294 20.77 10.06 -14.67
C PHE A 294 20.51 11.23 -13.73
N ARG A 295 19.24 11.47 -13.36
CA ARG A 295 18.89 12.49 -12.37
C ARG A 295 19.66 12.29 -11.06
N HIS A 296 19.77 11.05 -10.57
CA HIS A 296 20.51 10.73 -9.35
C HIS A 296 22.02 10.97 -9.52
N ILE A 297 22.61 10.54 -10.64
CA ILE A 297 24.03 10.78 -10.97
C ILE A 297 24.34 12.28 -10.95
N TYR A 298 23.54 13.10 -11.65
CA TYR A 298 23.77 14.54 -11.74
C TYR A 298 23.54 15.25 -10.40
N THR A 299 22.43 14.97 -9.71
CA THR A 299 22.10 15.64 -8.44
C THR A 299 23.05 15.27 -7.30
N ARG A 300 23.63 14.07 -7.33
CA ARG A 300 24.55 13.58 -6.29
C ARG A 300 26.02 13.62 -6.72
N ARG A 301 26.32 14.08 -7.94
CA ARG A 301 27.66 14.15 -8.53
C ARG A 301 28.40 12.79 -8.54
N LEU A 302 27.68 11.69 -8.76
CA LEU A 302 28.21 10.33 -8.73
C LEU A 302 28.69 9.87 -10.12
N TYR A 303 29.61 10.62 -10.74
CA TYR A 303 30.03 10.40 -12.14
C TYR A 303 30.72 9.05 -12.39
N TYR A 304 31.27 8.40 -11.36
CA TYR A 304 31.80 7.05 -11.52
C TYR A 304 30.70 6.03 -11.89
N ILE A 305 29.45 6.23 -11.44
CA ILE A 305 28.32 5.38 -11.83
C ILE A 305 27.98 5.59 -13.32
N TYR A 306 28.15 6.81 -13.83
CA TYR A 306 28.03 7.08 -15.26
C TYR A 306 29.08 6.32 -16.07
N PHE A 307 30.32 6.25 -15.59
CA PHE A 307 31.35 5.42 -16.20
C PHE A 307 30.99 3.92 -16.21
N LEU A 308 30.49 3.37 -15.10
CA LEU A 308 30.02 1.97 -15.04
C LEU A 308 28.83 1.71 -15.99
N TRP A 309 27.94 2.69 -16.14
CA TRP A 309 26.85 2.62 -17.10
C TRP A 309 27.37 2.62 -18.55
N LEU A 310 28.39 3.42 -18.86
CA LEU A 310 29.04 3.42 -20.19
C LEU A 310 29.71 2.08 -20.50
N THR A 311 30.36 1.42 -19.54
CA THR A 311 30.95 0.09 -19.79
C THR A 311 29.87 -0.94 -20.11
N MET A 312 28.70 -0.85 -19.48
CA MET A 312 27.54 -1.67 -19.80
C MET A 312 27.03 -1.41 -21.23
N MET A 313 26.95 -0.15 -21.66
CA MET A 313 26.57 0.20 -23.04
C MET A 313 27.59 -0.31 -24.06
N PHE A 314 28.88 -0.15 -23.78
CA PHE A 314 29.95 -0.65 -24.64
C PHE A 314 29.87 -2.18 -24.79
N ARG A 315 29.75 -2.92 -23.68
CA ARG A 315 29.61 -4.38 -23.71
C ARG A 315 28.45 -4.84 -24.58
N LYS A 316 27.30 -4.16 -24.51
CA LYS A 316 26.15 -4.49 -25.37
C LYS A 316 26.37 -4.20 -26.83
N SER A 317 27.07 -3.10 -27.16
CA SER A 317 27.35 -2.75 -28.55
C SER A 317 28.13 -3.87 -29.26
N LEU A 318 28.97 -4.60 -28.51
CA LEU A 318 29.69 -5.78 -28.99
C LEU A 318 28.76 -6.98 -29.26
N VAL A 319 27.65 -7.11 -28.53
CA VAL A 319 26.72 -8.25 -28.63
C VAL A 319 25.62 -8.01 -29.67
N TYR A 320 25.08 -6.79 -29.75
CA TYR A 320 23.82 -6.52 -30.46
C TYR A 320 23.94 -5.63 -31.70
N LEU A 321 25.14 -5.17 -32.09
CA LEU A 321 25.40 -4.35 -33.28
C LEU A 321 24.32 -3.27 -33.52
N GLY A 322 23.92 -2.57 -32.46
CA GLY A 322 23.08 -1.37 -32.52
C GLY A 322 21.56 -1.57 -32.68
N ASN A 323 21.02 -2.80 -32.79
CA ASN A 323 19.57 -2.98 -32.99
C ASN A 323 18.89 -3.69 -31.81
N ASN A 324 17.94 -2.97 -31.19
CA ASN A 324 16.94 -3.41 -30.20
C ASN A 324 17.33 -3.45 -28.71
N ASP A 325 18.09 -2.46 -28.24
CA ASP A 325 18.37 -2.30 -26.79
C ASP A 325 17.10 -2.12 -25.94
N VAL A 326 16.03 -1.62 -26.57
CA VAL A 326 14.75 -1.38 -25.91
C VAL A 326 13.99 -2.67 -25.64
N LEU A 327 14.05 -3.67 -26.53
CA LEU A 327 13.19 -4.85 -26.43
C LEU A 327 13.56 -5.74 -25.24
N TYR A 328 14.84 -6.05 -25.02
CA TYR A 328 15.25 -6.84 -23.87
C TYR A 328 15.03 -6.08 -22.56
N ARG A 329 15.20 -4.74 -22.56
CA ARG A 329 14.85 -3.89 -21.41
C ARG A 329 13.36 -3.94 -21.12
N CYS A 330 12.50 -3.94 -22.14
CA CYS A 330 11.07 -4.13 -21.96
C CYS A 330 10.78 -5.51 -21.34
N LEU A 331 11.42 -6.59 -21.81
CA LEU A 331 11.24 -7.94 -21.24
C LEU A 331 11.69 -8.00 -19.77
N GLU A 332 12.87 -7.46 -19.46
CA GLU A 332 13.38 -7.31 -18.08
C GLU A 332 12.38 -6.54 -17.22
N SER A 333 11.86 -5.44 -17.74
CA SER A 333 10.92 -4.57 -17.04
C SER A 333 9.63 -5.31 -16.67
N HIS A 334 9.09 -6.12 -17.58
CA HIS A 334 7.93 -6.96 -17.30
C HIS A 334 8.27 -8.03 -16.26
N TRP A 335 9.38 -8.74 -16.42
CA TRP A 335 9.80 -9.77 -15.48
C TRP A 335 9.95 -9.18 -14.07
N PHE A 336 10.68 -8.07 -13.94
CA PHE A 336 10.86 -7.37 -12.68
C PHE A 336 9.53 -6.92 -12.07
N THR A 337 8.67 -6.28 -12.85
CA THR A 337 7.40 -5.73 -12.36
C THR A 337 6.49 -6.86 -11.87
N TRP A 338 6.32 -7.92 -12.64
CA TRP A 338 5.45 -9.03 -12.23
C TRP A 338 5.95 -9.75 -10.99
N VAL A 339 7.26 -10.00 -10.89
CA VAL A 339 7.83 -10.65 -9.71
C VAL A 339 7.69 -9.74 -8.49
N THR A 340 8.24 -8.52 -8.54
CA THR A 340 8.32 -7.66 -7.35
C THR A 340 6.96 -7.12 -6.91
N GLN A 341 6.07 -6.78 -7.84
CA GLN A 341 4.81 -6.13 -7.49
C GLN A 341 3.71 -7.12 -7.10
N SER A 342 3.83 -8.41 -7.49
CA SER A 342 2.79 -9.41 -7.21
C SER A 342 2.61 -9.72 -5.74
N ASN A 343 3.65 -9.48 -4.95
CA ASN A 343 3.67 -9.73 -3.52
C ASN A 343 3.29 -8.51 -2.68
N HIS A 344 3.21 -7.32 -3.28
CA HIS A 344 3.08 -6.04 -2.57
C HIS A 344 1.84 -5.24 -2.98
N ILE A 345 1.68 -4.97 -4.28
CA ILE A 345 0.62 -4.07 -4.79
C ILE A 345 -0.81 -4.59 -4.52
N PRO A 346 -1.08 -5.91 -4.58
CA PRO A 346 -2.38 -6.44 -4.17
C PRO A 346 -2.63 -6.46 -2.66
N MET A 347 -1.60 -6.17 -1.85
CA MET A 347 -1.68 -6.19 -0.39
C MET A 347 -2.18 -4.84 0.16
N ASN A 348 -2.32 -4.74 1.48
CA ASN A 348 -2.87 -3.55 2.09
C ASN A 348 -1.92 -2.34 1.90
N ILE A 349 -2.45 -1.21 1.42
CA ILE A 349 -1.74 0.06 1.26
C ILE A 349 -2.51 1.13 2.02
N ASP A 350 -1.88 1.70 3.05
CA ASP A 350 -2.51 2.63 3.98
C ASP A 350 -1.48 3.65 4.52
N ASN A 351 -1.96 4.63 5.28
CA ASN A 351 -1.13 5.53 6.07
C ASN A 351 -0.44 4.77 7.22
N ASP A 352 0.60 5.36 7.82
CA ASP A 352 1.33 4.71 8.89
C ASP A 352 0.48 4.59 10.17
N GLN A 353 0.01 3.38 10.45
CA GLN A 353 -0.72 3.04 11.68
C GLN A 353 0.23 2.71 12.86
N ALA A 354 1.54 2.91 12.69
CA ALA A 354 2.58 2.56 13.69
C ALA A 354 2.50 1.09 14.16
N LEU A 355 2.18 0.18 13.23
CA LEU A 355 2.12 -1.26 13.51
C LEU A 355 3.49 -1.81 13.94
N HIS A 356 3.45 -2.81 14.82
CA HIS A 356 4.62 -3.63 15.17
C HIS A 356 5.23 -4.28 13.93
N TRP A 357 6.55 -4.47 13.94
CA TRP A 357 7.34 -4.91 12.78
C TRP A 357 6.73 -6.10 12.05
N MET A 358 6.44 -7.19 12.75
CA MET A 358 5.90 -8.39 12.10
C MET A 358 4.55 -8.11 11.44
N LYS A 359 3.60 -7.45 12.12
CA LYS A 359 2.29 -7.12 11.53
C LYS A 359 2.41 -6.18 10.34
N LEU A 360 3.31 -5.19 10.42
CA LEU A 360 3.59 -4.28 9.32
C LEU A 360 4.07 -5.04 8.07
N GLN A 361 5.10 -5.88 8.21
CA GLN A 361 5.65 -6.64 7.09
C GLN A 361 4.61 -7.62 6.52
N MET A 362 3.89 -8.35 7.39
CA MET A 362 2.85 -9.32 7.00
C MET A 362 1.65 -8.68 6.27
N ASN A 363 1.25 -7.46 6.65
CA ASN A 363 0.14 -6.76 6.00
C ASN A 363 0.48 -6.26 4.60
N ALA A 364 1.77 -6.01 4.34
CA ALA A 364 2.27 -5.49 3.08
C ALA A 364 2.73 -6.59 2.11
N THR A 365 2.95 -7.82 2.58
CA THR A 365 3.56 -8.90 1.78
C THR A 365 2.70 -10.15 1.72
N CYS A 366 2.80 -10.87 0.60
CA CYS A 366 2.40 -12.27 0.52
C CYS A 366 3.47 -13.11 -0.15
N ASP A 367 3.38 -14.43 -0.03
CA ASP A 367 4.28 -15.38 -0.66
C ASP A 367 3.68 -16.03 -1.90
N ILE A 368 4.57 -16.58 -2.71
CA ILE A 368 4.25 -17.46 -3.83
C ILE A 368 4.73 -18.88 -3.49
N GLU A 369 3.98 -19.88 -3.92
CA GLU A 369 4.30 -21.30 -3.67
C GLU A 369 5.74 -21.66 -4.03
N LYS A 370 6.35 -22.49 -3.19
CA LYS A 370 7.69 -23.01 -3.44
C LYS A 370 7.68 -24.00 -4.59
N SER A 371 8.54 -23.78 -5.57
CA SER A 371 8.90 -24.78 -6.58
C SER A 371 10.28 -24.45 -7.13
N PHE A 372 10.98 -25.42 -7.72
CA PHE A 372 12.27 -25.15 -8.36
C PHE A 372 12.17 -24.01 -9.39
N PHE A 373 11.09 -24.00 -10.17
CA PHE A 373 10.82 -22.95 -11.14
C PHE A 373 10.58 -21.59 -10.47
N ASN A 374 9.70 -21.50 -9.46
CA ASN A 374 9.41 -20.23 -8.79
C ASN A 374 10.65 -19.67 -8.08
N ASP A 375 11.41 -20.55 -7.39
CA ASP A 375 12.62 -20.19 -6.67
C ASP A 375 13.69 -19.61 -7.62
N TRP A 376 13.82 -20.16 -8.84
CA TRP A 376 14.71 -19.64 -9.89
C TRP A 376 14.15 -18.38 -10.55
N PHE A 377 12.89 -18.41 -11.00
CA PHE A 377 12.25 -17.37 -11.80
C PHE A 377 12.14 -16.05 -11.04
N THR A 378 11.80 -16.12 -9.75
CA THR A 378 11.66 -14.96 -8.88
C THR A 378 12.95 -14.59 -8.13
N GLY A 379 13.99 -15.43 -8.22
CA GLY A 379 15.18 -15.26 -7.39
C GLY A 379 14.89 -15.42 -5.89
N HIS A 380 14.01 -16.36 -5.53
CA HIS A 380 13.49 -16.60 -4.18
C HIS A 380 12.62 -15.48 -3.59
N LEU A 381 12.28 -14.45 -4.38
CA LEU A 381 11.26 -13.46 -4.00
C LEU A 381 9.84 -14.05 -4.01
N ASN A 382 9.67 -15.35 -4.21
CA ASN A 382 8.47 -16.06 -3.80
C ASN A 382 8.32 -16.19 -2.27
N PHE A 383 9.35 -15.87 -1.48
CA PHE A 383 9.32 -15.81 -0.01
C PHE A 383 9.44 -14.36 0.50
N GLN A 384 8.52 -13.49 0.08
CA GLN A 384 8.55 -12.06 0.42
C GLN A 384 8.23 -11.81 1.88
N ILE A 385 7.39 -12.63 2.51
CA ILE A 385 7.10 -12.55 3.94
C ILE A 385 8.41 -12.75 4.72
N GLU A 386 9.11 -13.87 4.51
CA GLU A 386 10.35 -14.14 5.25
C GLU A 386 11.45 -13.15 4.89
N HIS A 387 11.54 -12.76 3.62
CA HIS A 387 12.50 -11.77 3.15
C HIS A 387 12.32 -10.43 3.87
N HIS A 388 11.08 -9.95 4.01
CA HIS A 388 10.80 -8.71 4.72
C HIS A 388 11.00 -8.80 6.23
N LEU A 389 10.72 -9.96 6.83
CA LEU A 389 10.97 -10.18 8.25
C LEU A 389 12.47 -10.28 8.56
N PHE A 390 13.26 -10.87 7.65
CA PHE A 390 14.69 -11.15 7.81
C PHE A 390 15.50 -10.75 6.55
N PRO A 391 15.59 -9.45 6.21
CA PRO A 391 16.18 -9.02 4.94
C PRO A 391 17.65 -9.40 4.76
N THR A 392 18.38 -9.63 5.85
CA THR A 392 19.79 -10.05 5.82
C THR A 392 19.97 -11.58 5.77
N MET A 393 18.87 -12.35 5.77
CA MET A 393 18.91 -13.80 5.60
C MET A 393 19.22 -14.15 4.14
N PRO A 394 20.26 -14.96 3.87
CA PRO A 394 20.56 -15.39 2.52
C PRO A 394 19.37 -16.14 1.89
N ARG A 395 18.99 -15.75 0.66
CA ARG A 395 17.74 -16.19 0.02
C ARG A 395 17.50 -17.71 -0.04
N HIS A 396 18.55 -18.52 -0.13
CA HIS A 396 18.45 -20.00 -0.15
C HIS A 396 18.06 -20.60 1.22
N ASN A 397 17.93 -19.79 2.25
CA ASN A 397 17.47 -20.21 3.58
C ASN A 397 16.06 -19.73 3.92
N LEU A 398 15.42 -18.86 3.10
CA LEU A 398 14.08 -18.31 3.39
C LEU A 398 13.03 -19.41 3.54
N TYR A 399 13.01 -20.39 2.62
CA TYR A 399 12.09 -21.53 2.73
C TYR A 399 12.27 -22.37 4.01
N LYS A 400 13.43 -22.28 4.66
CA LYS A 400 13.72 -23.01 5.91
C LYS A 400 13.16 -22.30 7.14
N VAL A 401 13.02 -20.98 7.09
CA VAL A 401 12.42 -20.19 8.19
C VAL A 401 10.90 -20.07 8.03
N ALA A 402 10.37 -20.19 6.81
CA ALA A 402 8.93 -20.09 6.52
C ALA A 402 8.02 -20.94 7.44
N PRO A 403 8.31 -22.23 7.73
CA PRO A 403 7.47 -23.01 8.66
C PRO A 403 7.44 -22.46 10.09
N LEU A 404 8.52 -21.80 10.54
CA LEU A 404 8.56 -21.15 11.85
C LEU A 404 7.70 -19.89 11.86
N VAL A 405 7.73 -19.10 10.78
CA VAL A 405 6.89 -17.91 10.61
C VAL A 405 5.42 -18.30 10.56
N GLN A 406 5.06 -19.35 9.81
CA GLN A 406 3.69 -19.88 9.74
C GLN A 406 3.18 -20.33 11.12
N SER A 407 4.02 -21.03 11.90
CA SER A 407 3.67 -21.44 13.26
C SER A 407 3.39 -20.24 14.17
N LEU A 408 4.22 -19.20 14.07
CA LEU A 408 4.03 -17.97 14.82
C LEU A 408 2.75 -17.22 14.40
N CYS A 409 2.50 -17.14 13.09
CA CYS A 409 1.27 -16.55 12.54
C CYS A 409 0.03 -17.28 13.08
N LYS A 410 0.05 -18.62 13.10
CA LYS A 410 -1.03 -19.43 13.67
C LYS A 410 -1.23 -19.18 15.17
N LYS A 411 -0.16 -18.98 15.93
CA LYS A 411 -0.23 -18.69 17.38
C LYS A 411 -0.93 -17.35 17.67
N HIS A 412 -0.72 -16.34 16.83
CA HIS A 412 -1.21 -14.97 17.02
C HIS A 412 -2.39 -14.58 16.13
N ASP A 413 -3.02 -15.56 15.46
CA ASP A 413 -4.12 -15.34 14.51
C ASP A 413 -3.79 -14.29 13.42
N ILE A 414 -2.56 -14.33 12.92
CA ILE A 414 -2.10 -13.49 11.81
C ILE A 414 -2.26 -14.28 10.52
N LYS A 415 -2.89 -13.68 9.52
CA LYS A 415 -3.03 -14.31 8.19
C LYS A 415 -1.65 -14.44 7.53
N TYR A 416 -1.28 -15.67 7.22
CA TYR A 416 -0.11 -15.97 6.39
C TYR A 416 -0.59 -16.31 4.97
N GLU A 417 -0.25 -15.48 4.00
CA GLU A 417 -0.82 -15.54 2.64
C GLU A 417 0.18 -16.13 1.64
N ILE A 418 -0.14 -17.31 1.09
CA ILE A 418 0.62 -17.95 0.00
C ILE A 418 -0.29 -18.14 -1.20
N LYS A 419 0.22 -17.91 -2.41
CA LYS A 419 -0.54 -18.06 -3.65
C LYS A 419 0.24 -18.83 -4.72
N PRO A 420 -0.44 -19.53 -5.65
CA PRO A 420 0.19 -19.95 -6.90
C PRO A 420 0.68 -18.73 -7.69
N LEU A 421 1.81 -18.85 -8.39
CA LEU A 421 2.43 -17.76 -9.16
C LEU A 421 1.44 -17.05 -10.09
N TRP A 422 0.63 -17.84 -10.81
CA TRP A 422 -0.36 -17.29 -11.75
C TRP A 422 -1.49 -16.52 -11.06
N THR A 423 -1.87 -16.92 -9.85
CA THR A 423 -2.85 -16.20 -9.05
C THR A 423 -2.28 -14.86 -8.60
N ALA A 424 -1.04 -14.82 -8.11
CA ALA A 424 -0.36 -13.58 -7.74
C ALA A 424 -0.27 -12.60 -8.93
N PHE A 425 0.03 -13.10 -10.13
CA PHE A 425 0.07 -12.30 -11.35
C PHE A 425 -1.30 -11.78 -11.78
N LYS A 426 -2.35 -12.61 -11.66
CA LYS A 426 -3.74 -12.19 -11.89
C LYS A 426 -4.18 -11.11 -10.91
N ASP A 427 -3.75 -11.18 -9.65
CA ASP A 427 -4.11 -10.19 -8.65
C ASP A 427 -3.55 -8.80 -8.99
N ILE A 428 -2.33 -8.70 -9.54
CA ILE A 428 -1.83 -7.43 -10.09
C ILE A 428 -2.79 -6.90 -11.16
N VAL A 429 -3.19 -7.71 -12.12
CA VAL A 429 -4.11 -7.28 -13.19
C VAL A 429 -5.45 -6.81 -12.62
N ARG A 430 -5.96 -7.49 -11.58
CA ARG A 430 -7.21 -7.11 -10.88
C ARG A 430 -7.09 -5.79 -10.14
N VAL A 431 -5.92 -5.45 -9.60
CA VAL A 431 -5.66 -4.13 -9.01
C VAL A 431 -5.83 -3.00 -10.04
N TRP A 432 -5.90 -3.28 -11.33
CA TRP A 432 -6.19 -2.27 -12.34
C TRP A 432 -7.63 -2.29 -12.82
N ASP A 433 -8.43 -3.32 -12.51
CA ASP A 433 -9.78 -3.49 -13.09
C ASP A 433 -10.72 -2.31 -12.75
N PRO A 434 -11.31 -1.63 -13.77
CA PRO A 434 -12.21 -0.51 -13.57
C PRO A 434 -13.55 -0.93 -12.92
N ARG A 435 -13.93 -2.21 -12.95
CA ARG A 435 -15.20 -2.70 -12.37
C ARG A 435 -15.26 -2.56 -10.85
N GLY A 436 -14.12 -2.37 -10.21
CA GLY A 436 -14.04 -2.00 -8.79
C GLY A 436 -14.15 -0.50 -8.53
N PHE A 437 -14.57 0.35 -9.49
CA PHE A 437 -14.76 1.79 -9.29
C PHE A 437 -16.24 2.17 -9.41
N VAL A 438 -16.76 2.87 -8.40
CA VAL A 438 -18.10 3.47 -8.41
C VAL A 438 -17.99 4.96 -8.67
N ARG A 439 -18.86 5.46 -9.54
CA ARG A 439 -18.99 6.88 -9.84
C ARG A 439 -19.62 7.59 -8.64
N VAL A 440 -18.88 8.50 -8.00
CA VAL A 440 -19.47 9.37 -6.97
C VAL A 440 -20.16 10.51 -7.70
N GLY A 441 -21.35 10.92 -7.25
CA GLY A 441 -22.26 11.85 -7.94
C GLY A 441 -21.75 13.28 -8.20
N ASP A 442 -20.46 13.57 -8.00
CA ASP A 442 -19.83 14.77 -8.55
C ASP A 442 -19.43 14.47 -10.01
N PRO A 443 -19.71 15.34 -10.99
CA PRO A 443 -19.28 15.14 -12.39
C PRO A 443 -17.77 14.93 -12.61
N ARG A 444 -16.93 14.94 -11.56
CA ARG A 444 -15.46 14.96 -11.66
C ARG A 444 -14.69 13.84 -10.92
N GLY A 445 -15.32 12.77 -10.40
CA GLY A 445 -14.54 11.73 -9.70
C GLY A 445 -15.14 10.32 -9.61
N TYR A 446 -14.27 9.30 -9.70
CA TYR A 446 -14.57 7.90 -9.43
C TYR A 446 -13.88 7.48 -8.12
N VAL A 447 -14.55 6.70 -7.27
CA VAL A 447 -13.96 6.10 -6.07
C VAL A 447 -13.93 4.58 -6.25
N ARG A 448 -12.83 3.93 -5.86
CA ARG A 448 -12.75 2.47 -5.84
C ARG A 448 -13.67 1.92 -4.74
N VAL A 449 -14.59 1.04 -5.11
CA VAL A 449 -15.44 0.30 -4.19
C VAL A 449 -15.52 -1.14 -4.69
N TRP A 450 -15.02 -2.06 -3.88
CA TRP A 450 -15.05 -3.48 -4.20
C TRP A 450 -16.40 -4.07 -3.77
N ASP A 451 -17.11 -4.75 -4.69
CA ASP A 451 -18.21 -5.65 -4.33
C ASP A 451 -18.37 -6.77 -5.36
N PRO A 452 -18.18 -8.05 -4.98
CA PRO A 452 -18.44 -9.20 -5.84
C PRO A 452 -19.93 -9.58 -5.92
N ARG A 453 -20.84 -8.89 -5.22
CA ARG A 453 -22.28 -9.24 -5.12
C ARG A 453 -23.30 -8.14 -5.41
N GLY A 454 -22.91 -6.91 -5.73
CA GLY A 454 -23.80 -5.91 -6.31
C GLY A 454 -23.95 -4.63 -5.48
N PHE A 455 -23.42 -3.54 -6.04
CA PHE A 455 -23.66 -2.12 -5.74
C PHE A 455 -23.33 -1.61 -4.33
N VAL A 456 -22.22 -0.87 -4.23
CA VAL A 456 -21.94 0.00 -3.08
C VAL A 456 -21.87 1.46 -3.55
N ARG A 457 -22.76 2.34 -3.05
CA ARG A 457 -22.65 3.80 -3.25
C ARG A 457 -21.72 4.40 -2.19
N VAL A 458 -20.63 5.05 -2.60
CA VAL A 458 -19.81 5.86 -1.68
C VAL A 458 -20.34 7.30 -1.65
N TRP A 459 -20.78 7.73 -0.48
CA TRP A 459 -21.13 9.11 -0.16
C TRP A 459 -19.96 9.79 0.57
N TYR A 460 -19.63 11.04 0.20
CA TYR A 460 -18.83 11.92 1.04
C TYR A 460 -19.75 12.89 1.79
N PRO A 461 -19.60 13.05 3.11
CA PRO A 461 -20.30 14.08 3.86
C PRO A 461 -19.59 15.41 3.62
N GLY A 462 -20.04 16.15 2.60
CA GLY A 462 -19.48 17.43 2.24
C GLY A 462 -20.37 18.14 1.25
N ASN A 463 -21.38 18.83 1.78
CA ASN A 463 -22.39 19.67 1.15
C ASN A 463 -23.70 18.98 0.70
N LEU A 464 -24.58 18.94 1.71
CA LEU A 464 -26.06 18.99 1.75
C LEU A 464 -26.90 17.79 1.26
N CYS A 465 -27.52 17.19 2.28
CA CYS A 465 -28.87 16.58 2.36
C CYS A 465 -29.19 15.22 1.69
N GLN A 466 -29.68 14.34 2.57
CA GLN A 466 -30.79 13.38 2.43
C GLN A 466 -30.68 12.16 1.49
N GLY A 467 -30.82 10.98 2.12
CA GLY A 467 -31.19 9.68 1.54
C GLY A 467 -30.12 8.60 1.84
N VAL A 468 -30.35 7.52 2.60
CA VAL A 468 -31.58 6.76 2.92
C VAL A 468 -31.33 5.81 4.13
N ILE A 469 -32.43 5.36 4.75
CA ILE A 469 -32.66 4.38 5.86
C ILE A 469 -32.39 4.90 7.28
N PHE A 470 -33.43 5.44 7.93
CA PHE A 470 -33.47 5.59 9.38
C PHE A 470 -34.03 4.31 10.01
N ARG A 471 -33.16 3.50 10.62
CA ARG A 471 -33.55 2.83 11.86
C ARG A 471 -33.25 3.82 12.97
N ASP A 472 -34.22 3.97 13.86
CA ASP A 472 -34.22 4.77 15.08
C ASP A 472 -34.66 6.25 14.97
N LEU A 473 -35.64 6.55 15.82
CA LEU A 473 -36.17 7.83 16.30
C LEU A 473 -35.65 9.11 15.59
N CYS A 474 -36.33 9.56 14.53
CA CYS A 474 -36.09 10.89 13.98
C CYS A 474 -36.86 11.96 14.79
N LYS A 475 -36.13 12.81 15.52
CA LYS A 475 -36.63 14.13 15.90
C LYS A 475 -36.35 15.12 14.75
N GLY A 476 -37.44 15.59 14.12
CA GLY A 476 -37.49 16.82 13.35
C GLY A 476 -36.72 16.83 12.03
N CYS A 477 -37.32 16.33 10.96
CA CYS A 477 -37.18 16.79 9.56
C CYS A 477 -38.24 16.05 8.71
N GLY A 478 -39.05 16.77 7.94
CA GLY A 478 -40.09 16.18 7.06
C GLY A 478 -39.52 15.37 5.89
N ILE A 479 -40.34 14.47 5.33
CA ILE A 479 -39.98 13.59 4.21
C ILE A 479 -40.62 14.10 2.90
N GLN A 480 -39.80 14.35 1.87
CA GLN A 480 -40.23 14.56 0.49
C GLN A 480 -39.60 13.47 -0.41
N GLY A 481 -40.42 12.70 -1.14
CA GLY A 481 -39.93 11.65 -2.05
C GLY A 481 -41.02 10.80 -2.70
N VAL A 482 -40.65 10.08 -3.76
CA VAL A 482 -41.47 9.03 -4.42
C VAL A 482 -41.02 7.69 -3.86
N LEU A 483 -41.92 6.94 -3.24
CA LEU A 483 -41.66 5.62 -2.67
C LEU A 483 -42.53 4.59 -3.39
N SER A 484 -41.89 3.60 -4.00
CA SER A 484 -42.56 2.42 -4.55
C SER A 484 -42.10 1.19 -3.76
N GLU A 485 -43.06 0.36 -3.33
CA GLU A 485 -42.87 -1.02 -2.84
C GLU A 485 -42.37 -1.27 -1.40
N CYS A 486 -42.46 -0.32 -0.46
CA CYS A 486 -42.07 -0.58 0.95
C CYS A 486 -43.14 -0.13 1.97
N ASP A 487 -43.45 -0.99 2.95
CA ASP A 487 -44.29 -0.70 4.12
C ASP A 487 -43.64 0.31 5.09
N PHE A 488 -44.44 1.19 5.72
CA PHE A 488 -43.98 2.17 6.71
C PHE A 488 -44.50 1.82 8.12
N GLN A 489 -43.59 1.55 9.07
CA GLN A 489 -43.88 1.38 10.49
C GLN A 489 -43.02 2.35 11.34
N GLY A 490 -43.64 3.27 12.08
CA GLY A 490 -42.89 4.23 12.92
C GLY A 490 -43.73 5.32 13.62
N PHE A 491 -43.06 6.09 14.48
CA PHE A 491 -43.62 7.24 15.24
C PHE A 491 -43.03 8.54 14.68
N MET A 492 -43.85 9.47 14.19
CA MET A 492 -43.40 10.77 13.66
C MET A 492 -44.04 11.94 14.39
N SER A 493 -43.20 12.92 14.78
CA SER A 493 -43.67 14.21 15.32
C SER A 493 -43.04 15.39 14.59
N GLY A 494 -43.88 16.33 14.16
CA GLY A 494 -43.47 17.72 13.92
C GLY A 494 -43.56 18.28 12.50
N CYS A 495 -43.60 17.48 11.42
CA CYS A 495 -43.73 17.98 10.04
C CYS A 495 -44.44 16.94 9.14
N GLY A 496 -45.37 17.39 8.28
CA GLY A 496 -46.20 16.54 7.41
C GLY A 496 -45.48 15.86 6.24
N ILE A 497 -46.23 15.04 5.49
CA ILE A 497 -45.74 14.25 4.34
C ILE A 497 -46.25 14.87 3.03
N GLN A 498 -45.35 15.06 2.05
CA GLN A 498 -45.68 15.42 0.66
C GLN A 498 -45.03 14.42 -0.31
N GLY A 499 -45.83 13.65 -1.05
CA GLY A 499 -45.30 12.67 -2.02
C GLY A 499 -46.34 11.71 -2.63
N PHE A 500 -45.90 10.91 -3.60
CA PHE A 500 -46.69 9.83 -4.24
C PHE A 500 -46.26 8.49 -3.65
N MET A 501 -47.23 7.69 -3.18
CA MET A 501 -47.01 6.31 -2.71
C MET A 501 -47.89 5.33 -3.47
N SER A 502 -47.27 4.27 -3.99
CA SER A 502 -47.93 3.13 -4.61
C SER A 502 -47.44 1.83 -3.97
N GLY A 503 -48.36 1.03 -3.42
CA GLY A 503 -48.09 -0.40 -3.18
C GLY A 503 -48.63 -1.00 -1.89
N CYS A 504 -48.41 -0.40 -0.72
CA CYS A 504 -48.75 -1.03 0.57
C CYS A 504 -49.11 0.00 1.66
N GLY A 505 -49.76 -0.44 2.75
CA GLY A 505 -50.42 0.39 3.77
C GLY A 505 -49.50 1.05 4.82
N ILE A 506 -50.07 1.92 5.66
CA ILE A 506 -49.36 2.64 6.74
C ILE A 506 -49.88 2.17 8.11
N GLN A 507 -48.96 1.81 9.02
CA GLN A 507 -49.26 1.51 10.43
C GLN A 507 -48.39 2.39 11.36
N GLY A 508 -49.00 3.31 12.13
CA GLY A 508 -48.24 4.17 13.05
C GLY A 508 -49.02 5.33 13.70
N PHE A 509 -48.35 6.06 14.60
CA PHE A 509 -48.86 7.27 15.27
C PHE A 509 -48.25 8.52 14.64
N MET A 510 -49.09 9.49 14.26
CA MET A 510 -48.66 10.75 13.63
C MET A 510 -49.21 11.97 14.40
N SER A 511 -48.34 12.93 14.73
CA SER A 511 -48.72 14.25 15.26
C SER A 511 -48.08 15.39 14.46
N GLY A 512 -48.91 16.23 13.81
CA GLY A 512 -48.41 17.37 13.01
C GLY A 512 -49.36 17.91 11.92
N TYR A 513 -48.85 18.84 11.10
CA TYR A 513 -49.51 19.38 9.91
C TYR A 513 -49.71 18.27 8.86
N GLY A 514 -50.90 18.15 8.24
CA GLY A 514 -51.38 16.95 7.54
C GLY A 514 -50.67 16.49 6.26
N ILE A 515 -51.32 15.59 5.50
CA ILE A 515 -50.77 14.92 4.29
C ILE A 515 -51.29 15.62 3.03
N GLN A 516 -50.38 15.93 2.10
CA GLN A 516 -50.70 16.38 0.73
C GLN A 516 -50.09 15.42 -0.31
N GLY A 517 -50.90 14.61 -0.99
CA GLY A 517 -50.41 13.63 -1.97
C GLY A 517 -51.46 12.63 -2.46
N VAL A 518 -51.10 11.84 -3.48
CA VAL A 518 -51.94 10.75 -4.03
C VAL A 518 -51.51 9.43 -3.41
N LEU A 519 -52.46 8.72 -2.80
CA LEU A 519 -52.26 7.43 -2.14
C LEU A 519 -53.00 6.35 -2.92
N SER A 520 -52.26 5.32 -3.36
CA SER A 520 -52.83 4.11 -3.99
C SER A 520 -52.35 2.87 -3.22
N GLY A 521 -53.22 2.26 -2.41
CA GLY A 521 -52.87 1.10 -1.60
C GLY A 521 -53.85 0.73 -0.48
N CYS A 522 -53.61 -0.41 0.16
CA CYS A 522 -54.45 -1.04 1.17
C CYS A 522 -54.41 -0.31 2.54
N GLY A 523 -55.35 0.61 2.81
CA GLY A 523 -55.77 1.06 4.15
C GLY A 523 -54.76 1.83 5.04
N ILE A 524 -55.29 2.62 5.98
CA ILE A 524 -54.52 3.28 7.07
C ILE A 524 -55.03 2.76 8.41
N GLN A 525 -54.13 2.28 9.27
CA GLN A 525 -54.43 1.93 10.68
C GLN A 525 -53.54 2.75 11.61
N GLY A 526 -54.13 3.70 12.36
CA GLY A 526 -53.36 4.57 13.27
C GLY A 526 -54.13 5.73 13.88
N PHE A 527 -53.50 6.40 14.86
CA PHE A 527 -53.99 7.61 15.52
C PHE A 527 -53.36 8.85 14.86
N MET A 528 -54.19 9.83 14.46
CA MET A 528 -53.73 11.11 13.90
C MET A 528 -54.26 12.30 14.71
N SER A 529 -53.36 13.22 15.07
CA SER A 529 -53.71 14.55 15.58
C SER A 529 -53.10 15.63 14.69
N GLY A 530 -53.93 16.39 13.96
CA GLY A 530 -53.43 17.30 12.92
C GLY A 530 -54.46 17.91 11.97
N CYS A 531 -54.02 18.86 11.13
CA CYS A 531 -54.86 19.56 10.15
C CYS A 531 -54.95 18.78 8.82
N GLY A 532 -56.06 18.06 8.58
CA GLY A 532 -56.63 17.63 7.28
C GLY A 532 -55.81 16.75 6.32
N ILE A 533 -56.49 16.04 5.42
CA ILE A 533 -55.90 15.36 4.24
C ILE A 533 -56.38 16.09 2.98
N GLN A 534 -55.45 16.42 2.07
CA GLN A 534 -55.75 16.93 0.74
C GLN A 534 -55.16 15.99 -0.32
N GLY A 535 -55.98 15.18 -1.00
CA GLY A 535 -55.50 14.17 -1.93
C GLY A 535 -56.56 13.19 -2.46
N PHE A 536 -56.20 12.45 -3.52
CA PHE A 536 -57.02 11.40 -4.13
C PHE A 536 -56.75 10.06 -3.42
N LEU A 537 -57.81 9.37 -2.98
CA LEU A 537 -57.73 8.06 -2.32
C LEU A 537 -58.54 7.04 -3.13
N SER A 538 -57.88 5.96 -3.59
CA SER A 538 -58.56 4.86 -4.28
C SER A 538 -58.36 3.55 -3.51
N GLY A 539 -59.44 3.03 -2.93
CA GLY A 539 -59.65 1.59 -2.77
C GLY A 539 -59.25 0.86 -1.47
N CYS A 540 -59.58 1.34 -0.26
CA CYS A 540 -59.90 0.53 0.95
C CYS A 540 -60.04 1.38 2.24
N ASP A 541 -60.64 0.78 3.29
CA ASP A 541 -61.11 1.37 4.56
C ASP A 541 -60.06 2.13 5.42
N ILE A 542 -60.52 3.18 6.13
CA ILE A 542 -59.78 3.86 7.22
C ILE A 542 -60.29 3.33 8.56
N GLN A 543 -59.40 2.85 9.44
CA GLN A 543 -59.70 2.55 10.84
C GLN A 543 -58.77 3.36 11.75
N GLY A 544 -59.28 4.43 12.36
CA GLY A 544 -58.47 5.30 13.21
C GLY A 544 -59.26 6.43 13.87
N PHE A 545 -58.70 6.95 14.97
CA PHE A 545 -59.24 8.10 15.71
C PHE A 545 -58.57 9.38 15.18
N MET A 546 -59.37 10.38 14.81
CA MET A 546 -58.89 11.63 14.19
C MET A 546 -59.34 12.84 15.03
N SER A 547 -58.40 13.69 15.45
CA SER A 547 -58.72 15.00 16.05
C SER A 547 -58.15 16.13 15.19
N GLY A 548 -59.00 16.77 14.39
CA GLY A 548 -58.57 17.81 13.44
C GLY A 548 -59.60 18.22 12.38
N CYS A 549 -59.25 19.23 11.57
CA CYS A 549 -60.13 19.83 10.55
C CYS A 549 -60.13 19.02 9.23
N GLY A 550 -61.30 18.45 8.86
CA GLY A 550 -61.80 18.10 7.51
C GLY A 550 -60.93 17.32 6.49
N ILE A 551 -61.54 16.36 5.78
CA ILE A 551 -61.00 15.74 4.55
C ILE A 551 -61.49 16.54 3.32
N GLN A 552 -60.58 16.88 2.40
CA GLN A 552 -60.92 17.41 1.08
C GLN A 552 -60.32 16.49 0.00
N GLY A 553 -61.14 15.64 -0.62
CA GLY A 553 -60.67 14.65 -1.59
C GLY A 553 -61.79 13.85 -2.25
N PHE A 554 -61.51 13.31 -3.44
CA PHE A 554 -62.40 12.42 -4.19
C PHE A 554 -62.23 10.98 -3.66
N LEU A 555 -63.33 10.32 -3.30
CA LEU A 555 -63.36 8.94 -2.81
C LEU A 555 -64.13 8.05 -3.79
N THR A 556 -63.51 6.96 -4.22
CA THR A 556 -64.19 5.91 -4.99
C THR A 556 -64.00 4.56 -4.30
N GLY A 557 -65.08 4.03 -3.72
CA GLY A 557 -65.16 2.66 -3.17
C GLY A 557 -65.16 2.57 -1.64
N CYS A 558 -66.34 2.27 -1.08
CA CYS A 558 -66.63 1.78 0.30
C CYS A 558 -66.35 2.72 1.49
N GLY A 559 -67.03 2.42 2.62
CA GLY A 559 -67.43 3.38 3.67
C GLY A 559 -66.44 3.64 4.82
N ILE A 560 -66.76 4.67 5.62
CA ILE A 560 -65.95 5.16 6.75
C ILE A 560 -66.51 4.61 8.08
N GLN A 561 -65.67 4.07 8.96
CA GLN A 561 -65.96 3.91 10.39
C GLN A 561 -65.07 4.85 11.20
N GLU A 562 -65.61 6.00 11.61
CA GLU A 562 -64.89 7.06 12.33
C GLU A 562 -65.62 7.50 13.61
N PHE A 563 -64.85 7.95 14.60
CA PHE A 563 -65.33 8.79 15.71
C PHE A 563 -64.62 10.15 15.57
N MET A 564 -65.37 11.21 15.23
CA MET A 564 -64.84 12.55 15.00
C MET A 564 -65.21 13.53 16.14
N SER A 565 -64.30 14.45 16.46
CA SER A 565 -64.61 15.71 17.14
C SER A 565 -64.05 16.90 16.33
N GLY A 566 -64.85 17.44 15.40
CA GLY A 566 -64.43 18.56 14.51
C GLY A 566 -65.28 18.73 13.24
N CYS A 567 -65.06 19.81 12.48
CA CYS A 567 -65.88 20.27 11.34
C CYS A 567 -65.86 19.31 10.11
N GLY A 568 -67.00 19.27 9.38
CA GLY A 568 -67.43 18.18 8.48
C GLY A 568 -66.79 18.02 7.08
N ILE A 569 -67.29 17.01 6.34
CA ILE A 569 -66.78 16.48 5.07
C ILE A 569 -67.39 17.22 3.86
N GLN A 570 -66.58 17.50 2.83
CA GLN A 570 -67.07 17.97 1.52
C GLN A 570 -66.47 17.08 0.42
N GLY A 571 -67.30 16.20 -0.17
CA GLY A 571 -66.89 15.30 -1.25
C GLY A 571 -67.98 15.17 -2.32
N MET A 572 -67.59 15.18 -3.60
CA MET A 572 -68.46 14.82 -4.72
C MET A 572 -68.41 13.31 -4.94
N SER A 573 -69.57 12.67 -4.94
CA SER A 573 -69.77 11.28 -5.34
C SER A 573 -70.31 11.27 -6.77
N GLU A 574 -69.57 10.66 -7.70
CA GLU A 574 -70.11 10.30 -9.02
C GLU A 574 -70.67 8.88 -8.91
N ALA A 575 -72.00 8.77 -8.80
CA ALA A 575 -72.71 7.53 -9.04
C ALA A 575 -72.85 7.34 -10.55
N LEU A 576 -72.00 6.50 -11.15
CA LEU A 576 -72.26 5.93 -12.47
C LEU A 576 -72.80 4.51 -12.28
N ARG A 577 -73.95 4.27 -12.90
CA ARG A 577 -74.79 3.06 -12.86
C ARG A 577 -74.08 1.80 -13.31
#